data_AF-A0A9D7H7T8-F1
#
_entry.id   AF-A0A9D7H7T8-F1
#
_cell.length_a   1.000
_cell.length_b   1.000
_cell.length_c   1.000
_cell.angle_alpha   90.00
_cell.angle_beta   90.00
_cell.angle_gamma   90.00
#
_symmetry.space_group_name_H-M   'P 1'
#
loop_
_entity.id
_entity.type
_entity.pdbx_description
1 polymer ?
#
loop_
_entity_poly.entity_id
_entity_poly.type
_entity_poly.pdbx_seq_one_letter_code
_entity_poly.pdbx_strand_id
1 'polypeptide(L)'
;MVRRPAPRPLLAAAAVLLLASPQSARAEEGRAAQCVASADRGQVLRDEGKLLESRSEFSACGAESCPAIVRRECVQWLADVDAGMPTVIVSVKRAGVASGDLVGATLTIDGVPRPDAATGRAVALNPGEHLFRATHPDFEATEQRVVTREREKGRLVSLSLASRAGEASRAPVRGPTPLTWTLAGVSVLGFGGFGWFWNQTMTQVGDLRATCAPPS
;
A
#
# COMPACT_ATOMS: atom_id res chain seq x y z
N MET A 1 7.71 97.24 -41.21
CA MET A 1 8.52 96.22 -40.52
C MET A 1 8.25 96.37 -39.02
N VAL A 2 7.18 95.79 -38.47
CA VAL A 2 7.04 94.38 -38.04
C VAL A 2 8.19 93.93 -37.14
N ARG A 3 7.92 93.81 -35.84
CA ARG A 3 8.02 92.54 -35.08
C ARG A 3 7.48 92.71 -33.65
N ARG A 4 6.29 92.14 -33.39
CA ARG A 4 5.89 91.58 -32.08
C ARG A 4 6.34 90.10 -32.07
N PRO A 5 6.86 89.60 -30.94
CA PRO A 5 6.26 88.42 -30.28
C PRO A 5 6.42 88.49 -28.73
N ALA A 6 5.75 87.76 -27.84
CA ALA A 6 4.67 86.78 -27.83
C ALA A 6 4.21 86.62 -26.34
N PRO A 7 3.02 86.06 -26.06
CA PRO A 7 2.49 85.87 -24.70
C PRO A 7 3.13 84.69 -23.97
N ARG A 8 3.30 84.81 -22.65
CA ARG A 8 3.75 83.74 -21.75
C ARG A 8 2.64 82.68 -21.61
N PRO A 9 2.88 81.40 -21.96
CA PRO A 9 1.90 80.35 -21.74
C PRO A 9 2.12 79.64 -20.39
N LEU A 10 1.01 79.22 -19.80
CA LEU A 10 0.83 77.93 -19.13
C LEU A 10 1.82 77.54 -18.02
N LEU A 11 1.37 77.69 -16.77
CA LEU A 11 1.56 76.64 -15.77
C LEU A 11 0.17 76.18 -15.30
N ALA A 12 -0.47 75.37 -16.14
CA ALA A 12 -1.56 74.52 -15.69
C ALA A 12 -0.94 73.50 -14.72
N ALA A 13 -1.24 73.66 -13.43
CA ALA A 13 -0.97 72.64 -12.44
C ALA A 13 -1.78 71.40 -12.83
N ALA A 14 -1.11 70.45 -13.50
CA ALA A 14 -1.67 69.15 -13.79
C ALA A 14 -1.91 68.44 -12.46
N ALA A 15 -3.17 68.44 -12.01
CA ALA A 15 -3.66 67.53 -11.01
C ALA A 15 -3.57 66.11 -11.57
N VAL A 16 -2.40 65.48 -11.41
CA VAL A 16 -2.24 64.03 -11.54
C VAL A 16 -2.96 63.42 -10.36
N LEU A 17 -4.28 63.26 -10.48
CA LEU A 17 -5.05 62.36 -9.62
C LEU A 17 -4.46 60.97 -9.83
N LEU A 18 -3.73 60.49 -8.82
CA LEU A 18 -3.33 59.09 -8.72
C LEU A 18 -4.60 58.23 -8.82
N LEU A 19 -4.76 57.56 -9.95
CA LEU A 19 -5.62 56.40 -10.12
C LEU A 19 -5.06 55.29 -9.21
N ALA A 20 -5.40 55.35 -7.92
CA ALA A 20 -5.19 54.27 -6.97
C ALA A 20 -6.19 53.16 -7.29
N SER A 21 -5.83 52.32 -8.25
CA SER A 21 -6.65 51.22 -8.71
C SER A 21 -6.80 50.13 -7.63
N PRO A 22 -8.01 49.57 -7.40
CA PRO A 22 -8.30 48.57 -6.35
C PRO A 22 -7.83 47.14 -6.71
N GLN A 23 -6.76 46.99 -7.50
CA GLN A 23 -6.28 45.69 -7.98
C GLN A 23 -5.82 44.76 -6.86
N SER A 24 -5.32 45.29 -5.74
CA SER A 24 -4.88 44.49 -4.60
C SER A 24 -6.03 43.73 -3.92
N ALA A 25 -7.21 44.34 -3.82
CA ALA A 25 -8.38 43.72 -3.18
C ALA A 25 -8.95 42.55 -4.00
N ARG A 26 -9.02 42.69 -5.34
CA ARG A 26 -9.47 41.60 -6.22
C ARG A 26 -8.48 40.45 -6.31
N ALA A 27 -7.18 40.74 -6.20
CA ALA A 27 -6.15 39.71 -6.16
C ALA A 27 -6.19 38.90 -4.85
N GLU A 28 -6.53 39.52 -3.73
CA GLU A 28 -6.74 38.84 -2.45
C GLU A 28 -7.98 37.96 -2.45
N GLU A 29 -9.11 38.48 -2.95
CA GLU A 29 -10.35 37.72 -3.07
C GLU A 29 -10.19 36.51 -3.99
N GLY A 30 -9.52 36.69 -5.13
CA GLY A 30 -9.20 35.60 -6.05
C GLY A 30 -8.33 34.51 -5.41
N ARG A 31 -7.34 34.88 -4.59
CA ARG A 31 -6.53 33.91 -3.84
C ARG A 31 -7.33 33.18 -2.77
N ALA A 32 -8.16 33.89 -2.02
CA ALA A 32 -9.03 33.27 -1.03
C ALA A 32 -9.97 32.24 -1.66
N ALA A 33 -10.59 32.59 -2.81
CA ALA A 33 -11.45 31.68 -3.56
C ALA A 33 -10.70 30.42 -4.05
N GLN A 34 -9.45 30.57 -4.51
CA GLN A 34 -8.60 29.42 -4.90
C GLN A 34 -8.30 28.48 -3.72
N CYS A 35 -8.01 29.03 -2.54
CA CYS A 35 -7.77 28.21 -1.35
C CYS A 35 -9.01 27.40 -0.94
N VAL A 36 -10.20 28.02 -0.98
CA VAL A 36 -11.47 27.33 -0.71
C VAL A 36 -11.73 26.24 -1.76
N ALA A 37 -11.50 26.53 -3.04
CA ALA A 37 -11.66 25.53 -4.10
C ALA A 37 -10.70 24.32 -3.95
N SER A 38 -9.48 24.54 -3.46
CA SER A 38 -8.56 23.43 -3.11
C SER A 38 -9.02 22.66 -1.88
N ALA A 39 -9.55 23.34 -0.85
CA ALA A 39 -10.15 22.66 0.30
C ALA A 39 -11.32 21.75 -0.12
N ASP A 40 -12.23 22.26 -0.96
CA ASP A 40 -13.39 21.51 -1.45
C ASP A 40 -12.97 20.30 -2.30
N ARG A 41 -12.05 20.50 -3.25
CA ARG A 41 -11.51 19.40 -4.06
C ARG A 41 -10.80 18.35 -3.21
N GLY A 42 -10.01 18.79 -2.23
CA GLY A 42 -9.34 17.89 -1.28
C GLY A 42 -10.31 17.02 -0.51
N GLN A 43 -11.44 17.59 -0.06
CA GLN A 43 -12.50 16.84 0.64
C GLN A 43 -13.17 15.83 -0.28
N VAL A 44 -13.57 16.23 -1.50
CA VAL A 44 -14.17 15.30 -2.47
C VAL A 44 -13.21 14.13 -2.77
N LEU A 45 -11.93 14.42 -3.04
CA LEU A 45 -10.93 13.39 -3.31
C LEU A 45 -10.70 12.45 -2.12
N ARG A 46 -10.71 12.98 -0.89
CA ARG A 46 -10.61 12.16 0.33
C ARG A 46 -11.78 11.19 0.42
N ASP A 47 -12.99 11.68 0.21
CA ASP A 47 -14.22 10.89 0.34
C ASP A 47 -14.33 9.85 -0.79
N GLU A 48 -13.68 10.09 -1.95
CA GLU A 48 -13.49 9.11 -3.03
C GLU A 48 -12.35 8.10 -2.78
N GLY A 49 -11.59 8.23 -1.68
CA GLY A 49 -10.44 7.37 -1.38
C GLY A 49 -9.17 7.71 -2.18
N LYS A 50 -9.14 8.84 -2.91
CA LYS A 50 -7.97 9.35 -3.64
C LYS A 50 -7.06 10.16 -2.71
N LEU A 51 -6.49 9.47 -1.72
CA LEU A 51 -5.77 10.07 -0.61
C LEU A 51 -4.47 10.78 -1.04
N LEU A 52 -3.75 10.29 -2.04
CA LEU A 52 -2.54 10.94 -2.56
C LEU A 52 -2.86 12.29 -3.21
N GLU A 53 -3.92 12.34 -3.99
CA GLU A 53 -4.41 13.54 -4.65
C GLU A 53 -4.99 14.52 -3.63
N SER A 54 -5.82 14.02 -2.70
CA SER A 54 -6.37 14.80 -1.60
C SER A 54 -5.28 15.46 -0.74
N ARG A 55 -4.22 14.71 -0.42
CA ARG A 55 -3.03 15.23 0.29
C ARG A 55 -2.42 16.44 -0.43
N SER A 56 -2.33 16.38 -1.76
CA SER A 56 -1.77 17.48 -2.55
C SER A 56 -2.64 18.74 -2.46
N GLU A 57 -3.96 18.61 -2.55
CA GLU A 57 -4.90 19.74 -2.45
C GLU A 57 -4.93 20.35 -1.04
N PHE A 58 -4.93 19.52 0.01
CA PHE A 58 -4.83 20.01 1.38
C PHE A 58 -3.49 20.68 1.68
N SER A 59 -2.39 20.20 1.10
CA SER A 59 -1.08 20.87 1.22
C SER A 59 -1.07 22.25 0.55
N ALA A 60 -1.75 22.40 -0.59
CA ALA A 60 -1.87 23.69 -1.29
C ALA A 60 -2.72 24.69 -0.48
N CYS A 61 -3.85 24.23 0.05
CA CYS A 61 -4.72 25.03 0.91
C CYS A 61 -4.08 25.37 2.28
N GLY A 62 -3.21 24.50 2.79
CA GLY A 62 -2.45 24.68 4.02
C GLY A 62 -1.33 25.73 3.93
N ALA A 63 -1.12 26.35 2.77
CA ALA A 63 -0.07 27.34 2.57
C ALA A 63 -0.33 28.66 3.33
N GLU A 64 0.74 29.37 3.69
CA GLU A 64 0.66 30.67 4.39
C GLU A 64 -0.04 31.76 3.58
N SER A 65 -0.11 31.61 2.26
CA SER A 65 -0.84 32.53 1.36
C SER A 65 -2.36 32.47 1.52
N CYS A 66 -2.88 31.42 2.16
CA CYS A 66 -4.31 31.21 2.37
C CYS A 66 -4.80 31.84 3.68
N PRO A 67 -6.09 32.27 3.75
CA PRO A 67 -6.69 32.79 4.97
C PRO A 67 -6.52 31.83 6.16
N ALA A 68 -6.21 32.38 7.33
CA ALA A 68 -5.83 31.58 8.50
C ALA A 68 -6.89 30.55 8.92
N ILE A 69 -8.18 30.83 8.68
CA ILE A 69 -9.26 29.88 9.00
C ILE A 69 -9.22 28.65 8.08
N VAL A 70 -9.09 28.86 6.77
CA VAL A 70 -9.01 27.82 5.75
C VAL A 70 -7.73 26.97 5.95
N ARG A 71 -6.61 27.65 6.22
CA ARG A 71 -5.33 26.98 6.48
C ARG A 71 -5.40 25.99 7.65
N ARG A 72 -6.04 26.38 8.76
CA ARG A 72 -6.15 25.51 9.96
C ARG A 72 -6.89 24.21 9.66
N GLU A 73 -8.01 24.30 8.96
CA GLU A 73 -8.80 23.10 8.58
C GLU A 73 -8.02 22.22 7.62
N CYS A 74 -7.39 22.81 6.60
CA CYS A 74 -6.59 22.06 5.63
C CYS A 74 -5.38 21.36 6.25
N VAL A 75 -4.71 21.96 7.25
CA VAL A 75 -3.63 21.29 7.99
C VAL A 75 -4.15 20.11 8.80
N GLN A 76 -5.33 20.23 9.42
CA GLN A 76 -5.95 19.13 10.15
C GLN A 76 -6.33 17.98 9.21
N TRP A 77 -7.02 18.26 8.11
CA TRP A 77 -7.39 17.24 7.14
C TRP A 77 -6.19 16.61 6.44
N LEU A 78 -5.10 17.36 6.22
CA LEU A 78 -3.85 16.81 5.71
C LEU A 78 -3.29 15.74 6.66
N ALA A 79 -3.31 16.00 7.97
CA ALA A 79 -2.87 15.03 8.97
C ALA A 79 -3.77 13.78 9.00
N ASP A 80 -5.09 13.95 8.87
CA ASP A 80 -6.04 12.85 8.81
C ASP A 80 -5.83 11.97 7.57
N VAL A 81 -5.59 12.59 6.40
CA VAL A 81 -5.26 11.89 5.15
C VAL A 81 -3.93 11.15 5.27
N ASP A 82 -2.90 11.79 5.82
CA ASP A 82 -1.60 11.17 6.04
C ASP A 82 -1.70 9.98 7.00
N ALA A 83 -2.54 10.04 8.02
CA ALA A 83 -2.84 8.91 8.90
C ALA A 83 -3.62 7.79 8.19
N GLY A 84 -4.58 8.16 7.34
CA GLY A 84 -5.40 7.25 6.53
C GLY A 84 -4.65 6.53 5.40
N MET A 85 -3.53 7.07 4.94
CA MET A 85 -2.85 6.59 3.73
C MET A 85 -2.16 5.23 3.92
N PRO A 86 -2.44 4.20 3.12
CA PRO A 86 -1.68 2.96 3.18
C PRO A 86 -0.23 3.13 2.73
N THR A 87 0.66 2.32 3.30
CA THR A 87 2.05 2.19 2.82
C THR A 87 2.43 0.73 2.67
N VAL A 88 3.12 0.43 1.58
CA VAL A 88 3.58 -0.93 1.25
C VAL A 88 5.09 -0.96 1.10
N ILE A 89 5.70 -2.05 1.55
CA ILE A 89 7.11 -2.37 1.30
C ILE A 89 7.12 -3.58 0.40
N VAL A 90 7.81 -3.50 -0.73
CA VAL A 90 7.84 -4.57 -1.73
C VAL A 90 9.14 -5.34 -1.60
N SER A 91 9.04 -6.64 -1.35
CA SER A 91 10.16 -7.58 -1.37
C SER A 91 10.02 -8.45 -2.61
N VAL A 92 11.09 -8.53 -3.38
CA VAL A 92 11.16 -9.36 -4.58
C VAL A 92 12.00 -10.59 -4.23
N LYS A 93 11.47 -11.79 -4.44
CA LYS A 93 12.13 -13.05 -4.08
C LYS A 93 12.26 -13.96 -5.29
N ARG A 94 13.24 -14.87 -5.24
CA ARG A 94 13.37 -15.95 -6.22
C ARG A 94 12.44 -17.10 -5.84
N ALA A 95 11.65 -17.59 -6.79
CA ALA A 95 10.82 -18.77 -6.59
C ALA A 95 11.69 -19.99 -6.23
N GLY A 96 11.28 -20.76 -5.22
CA GLY A 96 11.99 -21.96 -4.78
C GLY A 96 13.16 -21.72 -3.81
N VAL A 97 13.50 -20.47 -3.51
CA VAL A 97 14.52 -20.14 -2.49
C VAL A 97 13.84 -19.50 -1.28
N ALA A 98 14.06 -20.07 -0.09
CA ALA A 98 13.38 -19.65 1.14
C ALA A 98 13.83 -18.28 1.68
N SER A 99 15.06 -17.84 1.35
CA SER A 99 15.65 -16.63 1.90
C SER A 99 16.47 -15.85 0.87
N GLY A 100 16.33 -14.53 0.89
CA GLY A 100 17.11 -13.59 0.09
C GLY A 100 16.24 -12.79 -0.87
N ASP A 101 16.34 -11.47 -0.77
CA ASP A 101 15.72 -10.55 -1.72
C ASP A 101 16.54 -10.51 -3.02
N LEU A 102 15.83 -10.48 -4.15
CA LEU A 102 16.39 -10.34 -5.48
C LEU A 102 16.71 -8.86 -5.72
N VAL A 103 17.99 -8.54 -5.75
CA VAL A 103 18.50 -7.19 -6.05
C VAL A 103 18.43 -6.92 -7.55
N GLY A 104 18.23 -5.67 -7.95
CA GLY A 104 18.25 -5.25 -9.36
C GLY A 104 16.94 -5.51 -10.12
N ALA A 105 15.87 -5.89 -9.41
CA ALA A 105 14.54 -5.99 -10.00
C ALA A 105 13.94 -4.60 -10.24
N THR A 106 13.31 -4.42 -11.39
CA THR A 106 12.53 -3.22 -11.70
C THR A 106 11.10 -3.44 -11.24
N LEU A 107 10.57 -2.49 -10.46
CA LEU A 107 9.18 -2.53 -9.98
C LEU A 107 8.34 -1.46 -10.66
N THR A 108 7.15 -1.85 -11.10
CA THR A 108 6.07 -0.95 -11.49
C THR A 108 4.83 -1.23 -10.63
N ILE A 109 4.16 -0.18 -10.19
CA ILE A 109 2.87 -0.26 -9.49
C ILE A 109 1.86 0.53 -10.34
N ASP A 110 0.78 -0.12 -10.76
CA ASP A 110 -0.25 0.43 -11.67
C ASP A 110 0.34 1.00 -12.97
N GLY A 111 1.38 0.35 -13.49
CA GLY A 111 2.10 0.78 -14.69
C GLY A 111 3.08 1.93 -14.49
N VAL A 112 3.14 2.53 -13.30
CA VAL A 112 4.10 3.61 -13.00
C VAL A 112 5.38 3.02 -12.40
N PRO A 113 6.58 3.35 -12.94
CA PRO A 113 7.84 2.88 -12.38
C PRO A 113 8.05 3.41 -10.95
N ARG A 114 8.54 2.54 -10.08
CA ARG A 114 8.79 2.82 -8.66
C ARG A 114 10.21 2.36 -8.28
N PRO A 115 11.25 3.13 -8.66
CA PRO A 115 12.63 2.79 -8.33
C PRO A 115 12.86 2.77 -6.80
N ASP A 116 12.18 3.65 -6.05
CA ASP A 116 12.26 3.67 -4.58
C ASP A 116 11.82 2.34 -3.95
N ALA A 117 10.76 1.72 -4.49
CA ALA A 117 10.25 0.45 -3.97
C ALA A 117 11.26 -0.69 -4.17
N ALA A 118 11.98 -0.69 -5.29
CA ALA A 118 13.02 -1.68 -5.59
C ALA A 118 14.20 -1.60 -4.61
N THR A 119 14.39 -0.46 -3.95
CA THR A 119 15.39 -0.27 -2.89
C THR A 119 14.88 -0.60 -1.47
N GLY A 120 13.65 -1.10 -1.35
CA GLY A 120 13.04 -1.47 -0.07
C GLY A 120 12.39 -0.31 0.70
N ARG A 121 12.25 0.87 0.08
CA ARG A 121 11.54 2.00 0.71
C ARG A 121 10.03 1.77 0.67
N ALA A 122 9.35 2.21 1.73
CA ALA A 122 7.90 2.19 1.77
C ALA A 122 7.31 3.14 0.72
N VAL A 123 6.33 2.65 -0.04
CA VAL A 123 5.58 3.44 -1.02
C VAL A 123 4.19 3.70 -0.50
N ALA A 124 3.80 4.98 -0.49
CA ALA A 124 2.44 5.38 -0.22
C ALA A 124 1.56 5.15 -1.44
N LEU A 125 0.38 4.57 -1.23
CA LEU A 125 -0.61 4.28 -2.27
C LEU A 125 -1.99 4.76 -1.81
N ASN A 126 -2.93 4.83 -2.74
CA ASN A 126 -4.32 4.98 -2.39
C ASN A 126 -4.85 3.66 -1.80
N PRO A 127 -5.95 3.68 -1.03
CA PRO A 127 -6.71 2.47 -0.74
C PRO A 127 -7.35 1.91 -2.01
N GLY A 128 -7.38 0.58 -2.14
CA GLY A 128 -7.99 -0.10 -3.29
C GLY A 128 -7.10 -1.19 -3.88
N GLU A 129 -7.50 -1.70 -5.04
CA GLU A 129 -6.74 -2.71 -5.78
C GLU A 129 -5.60 -2.06 -6.55
N HIS A 130 -4.39 -2.58 -6.37
CA HIS A 130 -3.19 -2.16 -7.09
C HIS A 130 -2.51 -3.34 -7.77
N LEU A 131 -1.98 -3.11 -8.96
CA LEU A 131 -1.23 -4.10 -9.73
C LEU A 131 0.27 -3.91 -9.51
N PHE A 132 0.89 -4.86 -8.83
CA PHE A 132 2.33 -4.91 -8.62
C PHE A 132 2.98 -5.78 -9.67
N ARG A 133 3.96 -5.25 -10.39
CA ARG A 133 4.70 -5.98 -11.42
C ARG A 133 6.19 -5.83 -11.20
N ALA A 134 6.87 -6.96 -11.07
CA ALA A 134 8.33 -7.02 -10.95
C ALA A 134 8.93 -7.66 -12.20
N THR A 135 9.99 -7.06 -12.73
CA THR A 135 10.76 -7.56 -13.87
C THR A 135 12.24 -7.64 -13.53
N HIS A 136 12.91 -8.67 -14.04
CA HIS A 136 14.35 -8.85 -13.89
C HIS A 136 14.90 -9.53 -15.16
N PRO A 137 16.13 -9.22 -15.63
CA PRO A 137 16.70 -9.82 -16.84
C PRO A 137 16.66 -11.36 -16.85
N ASP A 138 17.07 -11.99 -15.75
CA ASP A 138 17.21 -13.46 -15.64
C ASP A 138 15.92 -14.21 -15.24
N PHE A 139 14.85 -13.49 -14.87
CA PHE A 139 13.61 -14.09 -14.36
C PHE A 139 12.40 -13.71 -15.20
N GLU A 140 11.34 -14.49 -15.08
CA GLU A 140 10.05 -14.15 -15.67
C GLU A 140 9.38 -13.01 -14.89
N ALA A 141 8.72 -12.12 -15.64
CA ALA A 141 7.96 -11.04 -15.04
C ALA A 141 6.81 -11.65 -14.22
N THR A 142 6.61 -11.14 -13.00
CA THR A 142 5.52 -11.59 -12.14
C THR A 142 4.63 -10.41 -11.82
N GLU A 143 3.32 -10.65 -11.90
CA GLU A 143 2.27 -9.68 -11.59
C GLU A 143 1.44 -10.21 -10.43
N GLN A 144 1.13 -9.33 -9.48
CA GLN A 144 0.30 -9.65 -8.34
C GLN A 144 -0.64 -8.49 -8.05
N ARG A 145 -1.93 -8.81 -7.89
CA ARG A 145 -2.92 -7.84 -7.44
C ARG A 145 -2.99 -7.84 -5.93
N VAL A 146 -2.92 -6.66 -5.34
CA VAL A 146 -2.96 -6.49 -3.89
C VAL A 146 -3.91 -5.35 -3.58
N VAL A 147 -4.86 -5.64 -2.69
CA VAL A 147 -5.78 -4.62 -2.17
C VAL A 147 -5.14 -3.98 -0.94
N THR A 148 -4.80 -2.70 -1.03
CA THR A 148 -4.34 -1.87 0.09
C THR A 148 -5.54 -1.34 0.86
N ARG A 149 -5.46 -1.37 2.20
CA ARG A 149 -6.53 -0.88 3.07
C ARG A 149 -6.15 0.45 3.69
N GLU A 150 -7.12 1.32 3.93
CA GLU A 150 -6.88 2.53 4.70
C GLU A 150 -6.23 2.22 6.05
N ARG A 151 -5.31 3.11 6.47
CA ARG A 151 -4.51 3.03 7.69
C ARG A 151 -3.57 1.80 7.77
N GLU A 152 -3.44 1.00 6.72
CA GLU A 152 -2.51 -0.13 6.66
C GLU A 152 -1.09 0.35 6.36
N LYS A 153 -0.25 0.48 7.39
CA LYS A 153 1.13 0.97 7.26
C LYS A 153 2.14 -0.17 7.16
N GLY A 154 3.14 0.00 6.31
CA GLY A 154 4.29 -0.89 6.21
C GLY A 154 3.97 -2.33 5.78
N ARG A 155 2.89 -2.54 5.02
CA ARG A 155 2.52 -3.90 4.60
C ARG A 155 3.58 -4.48 3.67
N LEU A 156 4.10 -5.65 4.03
CA LEU A 156 5.04 -6.39 3.19
C LEU A 156 4.30 -7.11 2.05
N VAL A 157 4.63 -6.76 0.81
CA VAL A 157 4.18 -7.44 -0.40
C VAL A 157 5.36 -8.22 -0.97
N SER A 158 5.24 -9.55 -1.01
CA SER A 158 6.30 -10.43 -1.52
C SER A 158 5.96 -10.93 -2.92
N LEU A 159 6.75 -10.53 -3.92
CA LEU A 159 6.63 -10.99 -5.31
C LEU A 159 7.69 -12.08 -5.56
N SER A 160 7.28 -13.28 -5.96
CA SER A 160 8.20 -14.38 -6.26
C SER A 160 8.37 -14.56 -7.77
N LEU A 161 9.57 -14.32 -8.31
CA LEU A 161 9.85 -14.50 -9.73
C LEU A 161 10.41 -15.90 -10.00
N ALA A 162 9.84 -16.58 -11.00
CA ALA A 162 10.36 -17.84 -11.50
C ALA A 162 11.58 -17.61 -12.40
N SER A 163 12.61 -18.43 -12.28
CA SER A 163 13.76 -18.36 -13.20
C SER A 163 13.31 -18.79 -14.59
N ARG A 164 13.66 -18.02 -15.62
CA ARG A 164 13.31 -18.35 -17.02
C ARG A 164 13.89 -19.70 -17.48
N ALA A 165 14.97 -20.15 -16.85
CA ALA A 165 15.61 -21.45 -17.12
C ALA A 165 14.99 -22.63 -16.33
N GLY A 166 14.08 -22.38 -15.37
CA GLY A 166 13.68 -23.35 -14.34
C GLY A 166 12.47 -24.22 -14.68
N GLU A 167 11.72 -23.90 -15.73
CA GLU A 167 10.53 -24.67 -16.10
C GLU A 167 10.87 -26.06 -16.68
N ALA A 168 12.12 -26.26 -17.13
CA ALA A 168 12.62 -27.55 -17.61
C ALA A 168 12.92 -28.58 -16.50
N SER A 169 12.86 -28.20 -15.21
CA SER A 169 13.22 -29.08 -14.09
C SER A 169 12.09 -29.30 -13.07
N ARG A 170 10.81 -29.29 -13.51
CA ARG A 170 9.80 -30.08 -12.79
C ARG A 170 9.97 -31.54 -13.19
N ALA A 171 10.92 -32.22 -12.55
CA ALA A 171 10.91 -33.68 -12.56
C ALA A 171 9.54 -34.14 -12.01
N PRO A 172 8.85 -35.08 -12.67
CA PRO A 172 7.59 -35.60 -12.15
C PRO A 172 7.83 -36.16 -10.76
N VAL A 173 7.01 -35.76 -9.80
CA VAL A 173 6.95 -36.39 -8.48
C VAL A 173 6.69 -37.87 -8.75
N ARG A 174 7.72 -38.72 -8.56
CA ARG A 174 7.56 -40.17 -8.70
C ARG A 174 6.48 -40.58 -7.71
N GLY A 175 5.39 -41.14 -8.24
CA GLY A 175 4.27 -41.63 -7.43
C GLY A 175 4.75 -42.62 -6.37
N PRO A 176 3.95 -42.84 -5.31
CA PRO A 176 4.32 -43.73 -4.22
C PRO A 176 4.65 -45.12 -4.77
N THR A 177 5.85 -45.60 -4.46
CA THR A 177 6.29 -46.95 -4.86
C THR A 177 5.41 -48.03 -4.21
N PRO A 178 5.31 -49.26 -4.78
CA PRO A 178 4.52 -50.34 -4.20
C PRO A 178 4.86 -50.65 -2.74
N LEU A 179 6.12 -50.40 -2.35
CA LEU A 179 6.63 -50.59 -0.99
C LEU A 179 5.92 -49.69 0.05
N THR A 180 5.54 -48.48 -0.35
CA THR A 180 4.79 -47.54 0.50
C THR A 180 3.42 -48.09 0.88
N TRP A 181 2.75 -48.79 -0.05
CA TRP A 181 1.46 -49.43 0.21
C TRP A 181 1.60 -50.67 1.11
N THR A 182 2.69 -51.42 0.99
CA THR A 182 2.92 -52.59 1.86
C THR A 182 3.14 -52.21 3.33
N LEU A 183 3.88 -51.12 3.59
CA LEU A 183 4.15 -50.65 4.96
C LEU A 183 2.87 -50.11 5.63
N ALA A 184 1.99 -49.46 4.87
CA ALA A 184 0.69 -49.01 5.38
C ALA A 184 -0.21 -50.19 5.79
N GLY A 185 -0.23 -51.28 5.01
CA GLY A 185 -1.05 -52.46 5.30
C GLY A 185 -0.64 -53.23 6.57
N VAL A 186 0.66 -53.36 6.83
CA VAL A 186 1.18 -54.10 8.01
C VAL A 186 0.79 -53.40 9.32
N SER A 187 0.68 -52.08 9.32
CA SER A 187 0.34 -51.30 10.51
C SER A 187 -1.09 -51.56 11.02
N VAL A 188 -2.05 -51.78 10.11
CA VAL A 188 -3.46 -52.03 10.47
C VAL A 188 -3.65 -53.37 11.19
N LEU A 189 -2.88 -54.40 10.80
CA LEU A 189 -2.95 -55.72 11.43
C LEU A 189 -2.35 -55.74 12.85
N GLY A 190 -1.28 -54.96 13.07
CA GLY A 190 -0.64 -54.86 14.39
C GLY A 190 -1.54 -54.25 15.47
N PHE A 191 -2.27 -53.17 15.14
CA PHE A 191 -3.17 -52.52 16.10
C PHE A 191 -4.46 -53.32 16.36
N GLY A 192 -4.99 -54.04 15.37
CA GLY A 192 -6.19 -54.88 15.55
C GLY A 192 -5.97 -56.06 16.50
N GLY A 193 -4.84 -56.76 16.39
CA GLY A 193 -4.51 -57.89 17.27
C GLY A 193 -4.30 -57.48 18.73
N PHE A 194 -3.62 -56.36 18.96
CA PHE A 194 -3.37 -55.84 20.32
C PHE A 194 -4.67 -55.48 21.04
N GLY A 195 -5.62 -54.82 20.36
CA GLY A 195 -6.91 -54.43 20.96
C GLY A 195 -7.75 -55.63 21.42
N TRP A 196 -7.82 -56.69 20.61
CA TRP A 196 -8.55 -57.91 20.95
C TRP A 196 -7.95 -58.62 22.17
N PHE A 197 -6.62 -58.79 22.18
CA PHE A 197 -5.91 -59.47 23.26
C PHE A 197 -5.98 -58.69 24.58
N TRP A 198 -5.85 -57.36 24.53
CA TRP A 198 -5.99 -56.50 25.70
C TRP A 198 -7.38 -56.61 26.34
N ASN A 199 -8.44 -56.61 25.53
CA ASN A 199 -9.81 -56.72 26.03
C ASN A 199 -10.04 -58.06 26.76
N GLN A 200 -9.61 -59.19 26.18
CA GLN A 200 -9.75 -60.49 26.85
C GLN A 200 -8.93 -60.60 28.14
N THR A 201 -7.77 -59.95 28.19
CA THR A 201 -6.93 -59.98 29.40
C THR A 201 -7.59 -59.18 30.53
N MET A 202 -8.15 -58.00 30.23
CA MET A 202 -8.79 -57.16 31.24
C MET A 202 -10.08 -57.77 31.79
N THR A 203 -10.83 -58.53 31.00
CA THR A 203 -12.00 -59.27 31.52
C THR A 203 -11.58 -60.36 32.51
N GLN A 204 -10.53 -61.14 32.19
CA GLN A 204 -10.03 -62.17 33.11
C GLN A 204 -9.49 -61.59 34.42
N VAL A 205 -8.81 -60.44 34.35
CA VAL A 205 -8.34 -59.72 35.55
C VAL A 205 -9.53 -59.21 36.38
N GLY A 206 -10.60 -58.74 35.74
CA GLY A 206 -11.84 -58.35 36.41
C GLY A 206 -12.49 -59.50 37.16
N ASP A 207 -12.63 -60.66 36.50
CA ASP A 207 -13.21 -61.88 37.09
C ASP A 207 -12.37 -62.38 38.27
N LEU A 208 -11.05 -62.39 38.14
CA LEU A 208 -10.13 -62.77 39.23
C LEU A 208 -10.21 -61.82 40.42
N ARG A 209 -10.34 -60.50 40.18
CA ARG A 209 -10.55 -59.52 41.27
C ARG A 209 -11.90 -59.71 41.94
N ALA A 210 -12.96 -60.01 41.18
CA ALA A 210 -14.28 -60.26 41.74
C ALA A 210 -14.33 -61.52 42.61
N THR A 211 -13.54 -62.55 42.27
CA THR A 211 -13.59 -63.86 42.94
C THR A 211 -12.58 -63.97 44.09
N CYS A 212 -11.45 -63.26 44.02
CA CYS A 212 -10.33 -63.41 44.97
C CYS A 212 -10.04 -62.15 45.81
N ALA A 213 -10.81 -61.06 45.69
CA ALA A 213 -10.62 -59.92 46.56
C ALA A 213 -11.01 -60.25 48.01
N PRO A 214 -10.16 -59.94 49.01
CA PRO A 214 -10.54 -60.06 50.40
C PRO A 214 -11.68 -59.07 50.72
N PRO A 215 -12.65 -59.44 51.58
CA PRO A 215 -13.68 -58.50 52.01
C PRO A 215 -13.02 -57.38 52.83
N SER A 216 -13.36 -56.13 52.49
CA SER A 216 -13.03 -54.94 53.28
C SER A 216 -13.81 -54.91 54.59
#